data_AF-A0A2G4GWJ5-F1
#
_entry.id   AF-A0A2G4GWJ5-F1
#
_cell.length_a   1.000
_cell.length_b   1.000
_cell.length_c   1.000
_cell.angle_alpha   90.00
_cell.angle_beta   90.00
_cell.angle_gamma   90.00
#
_symmetry.space_group_name_H-M   'P 1'
#
loop_
_entity.id
_entity.type
_entity.pdbx_description
1 polymer ?
#
loop_
_entity_poly.entity_id
_entity_poly.type
_entity_poly.pdbx_seq_one_letter_code
_entity_poly.pdbx_strand_id
1 'polypeptide(L)'
;MKSTSLAVSLTLATTLSVATAFAQVAPNSNSGSQGLESFRLNHPETGILPLGDQVARVYGNFSSGATPSESAQRFIQSSALALYGVQPADLAPIGPFESGEHLVQIMPDREVGGFKFTGVYYSQQVRGVPVYKSNLLV
;
A
#
# COMPACT_ATOMS: atom_id res chain seq x y z
N MET A 1 54.17 45.51 -31.31
CA MET A 1 52.79 45.26 -30.82
C MET A 1 52.89 44.37 -29.59
N LYS A 2 52.59 44.89 -28.41
CA LYS A 2 52.62 44.17 -27.12
C LYS A 2 51.16 43.95 -26.70
N SER A 3 50.71 42.71 -26.63
CA SER A 3 49.36 42.35 -26.15
C SER A 3 49.42 42.03 -24.66
N THR A 4 48.83 42.90 -23.85
CA THR A 4 48.75 42.77 -22.40
C THR A 4 47.50 41.97 -22.02
N SER A 5 47.67 41.01 -21.12
CA SER A 5 46.63 40.11 -20.58
C SER A 5 45.68 40.82 -19.61
N LEU A 6 44.44 40.35 -19.52
CA LEU A 6 43.56 40.58 -18.36
C LEU A 6 42.80 39.29 -18.04
N ALA A 7 43.15 38.65 -16.93
CA ALA A 7 42.46 37.48 -16.40
C ALA A 7 41.41 37.95 -15.38
N VAL A 8 40.14 37.60 -15.60
CA VAL A 8 39.04 37.84 -14.67
C VAL A 8 38.76 36.54 -13.93
N SER A 9 39.05 36.50 -12.64
CA SER A 9 38.72 35.37 -11.75
C SER A 9 37.29 35.55 -11.22
N LEU A 10 36.40 34.63 -11.58
CA LEU A 10 35.03 34.57 -11.06
C LEU A 10 34.96 33.48 -9.98
N THR A 11 34.87 33.90 -8.72
CA THR A 11 34.72 33.02 -7.55
C THR A 11 33.30 32.46 -7.48
N LEU A 12 33.18 31.13 -7.53
CA LEU A 12 31.92 30.40 -7.43
C LEU A 12 31.61 30.13 -5.94
N ALA A 13 30.61 30.82 -5.38
CA ALA A 13 30.12 30.57 -4.04
C ALA A 13 29.10 29.41 -4.06
N THR A 14 29.49 28.25 -3.53
CA THR A 14 28.60 27.10 -3.31
C THR A 14 27.87 27.27 -1.98
N THR A 15 26.58 27.60 -2.03
CA THR A 15 25.69 27.53 -0.87
C THR A 15 25.20 26.10 -0.69
N LEU A 16 25.57 25.48 0.42
CA LEU A 16 25.13 24.14 0.81
C LEU A 16 23.82 24.26 1.60
N SER A 17 22.68 24.09 0.92
CA SER A 17 21.36 24.05 1.58
C SER A 17 21.11 22.67 2.17
N VAL A 18 21.14 22.55 3.49
CA VAL A 18 20.70 21.34 4.22
C VAL A 18 19.17 21.34 4.23
N ALA A 19 18.55 20.48 3.42
CA ALA A 19 17.11 20.29 3.43
C ALA A 19 16.73 19.32 4.57
N THR A 20 16.10 19.84 5.62
CA THR A 20 15.45 19.04 6.65
C THR A 20 14.20 18.40 6.04
N ALA A 21 14.27 17.10 5.73
CA ALA A 21 13.13 16.36 5.18
C ALA A 21 12.11 16.07 6.29
N PHE A 22 11.09 16.91 6.42
CA PHE A 22 9.86 16.53 7.10
C PHE A 22 9.10 15.55 6.22
N ALA A 23 8.72 14.39 6.76
CA ALA A 23 7.85 13.45 6.09
C ALA A 23 6.44 14.06 5.96
N GLN A 24 6.21 14.79 4.87
CA GLN A 24 4.87 15.22 4.51
C GLN A 24 4.16 14.04 3.84
N VAL A 25 3.16 13.46 4.51
CA VAL A 25 2.15 12.63 3.83
C VAL A 25 1.34 13.59 2.98
N ALA A 26 1.69 13.70 1.69
CA ALA A 26 0.86 14.42 0.74
C ALA A 26 -0.47 13.66 0.57
N PRO A 27 -1.63 14.33 0.70
CA PRO A 27 -2.89 13.70 0.33
C PRO A 27 -2.86 13.47 -1.20
N ASN A 28 -2.73 12.22 -1.62
CA ASN A 28 -2.87 11.83 -3.02
C ASN A 28 -4.35 11.87 -3.42
N SER A 29 -4.91 13.06 -3.62
CA SER A 29 -6.34 13.25 -3.95
C SER A 29 -6.75 12.71 -5.33
N ASN A 30 -5.81 12.23 -6.16
CA ASN A 30 -6.08 11.71 -7.50
C ASN A 30 -5.70 10.24 -7.73
N SER A 31 -4.96 9.60 -6.82
CA SER A 31 -4.46 8.23 -7.05
C SER A 31 -5.50 7.16 -6.73
N GLY A 32 -6.35 7.39 -5.71
CA GLY A 32 -7.40 6.44 -5.32
C GLY A 32 -8.52 6.33 -6.35
N SER A 33 -8.95 7.44 -6.96
CA SER A 33 -10.02 7.43 -7.96
C SER A 33 -9.60 6.79 -9.29
N GLN A 34 -8.37 7.05 -9.74
CA GLN A 34 -7.83 6.44 -10.97
C GLN A 34 -7.48 4.96 -10.78
N GLY A 35 -6.91 4.59 -9.62
CA GLY A 35 -6.60 3.19 -9.32
C GLY A 35 -7.85 2.34 -9.11
N LEU A 36 -8.87 2.90 -8.47
CA LEU A 36 -10.18 2.26 -8.34
C LEU A 36 -10.86 2.02 -9.69
N GLU A 37 -10.82 3.01 -10.58
CA GLU A 37 -11.38 2.86 -11.93
C GLU A 37 -10.64 1.77 -12.71
N SER A 38 -9.31 1.77 -12.67
CA SER A 38 -8.49 0.73 -13.30
C SER A 38 -8.81 -0.66 -12.74
N PHE A 39 -9.04 -0.77 -11.43
CA PHE A 39 -9.45 -2.01 -10.79
C PHE A 39 -10.83 -2.49 -11.28
N ARG A 40 -11.81 -1.59 -11.40
CA ARG A 40 -13.16 -1.92 -11.91
C ARG A 40 -13.13 -2.43 -13.34
N LEU A 41 -12.32 -1.80 -14.19
CA LEU A 41 -12.18 -2.20 -15.60
C LEU A 41 -11.59 -3.61 -15.73
N ASN A 42 -10.62 -3.97 -14.89
CA ASN A 42 -10.00 -5.29 -14.89
C ASN A 42 -10.83 -6.36 -14.18
N HIS A 43 -11.73 -5.96 -13.28
CA HIS A 43 -12.55 -6.87 -12.47
C HIS A 43 -14.04 -6.43 -12.44
N PRO A 44 -14.75 -6.49 -13.58
CA PRO A 44 -16.08 -5.91 -13.73
C PRO A 44 -17.16 -6.57 -12.86
N GLU A 45 -16.93 -7.81 -12.41
CA GLU A 45 -17.86 -8.56 -11.54
C GLU A 45 -17.66 -8.29 -10.04
N THR A 46 -16.75 -7.37 -9.68
CA THR A 46 -16.46 -7.06 -8.28
C THR A 46 -17.37 -5.99 -7.71
N GLY A 47 -17.72 -6.15 -6.45
CA GLY A 47 -18.37 -5.12 -5.66
C GLY A 47 -17.35 -4.34 -4.84
N ILE A 48 -17.64 -3.05 -4.67
CA ILE A 48 -16.83 -2.11 -3.89
C ILE A 48 -17.74 -1.43 -2.88
N LEU A 49 -17.33 -1.45 -1.62
CA LEU A 49 -17.92 -0.65 -0.55
C LEU A 49 -17.04 0.57 -0.28
N PRO A 50 -17.50 1.79 -0.61
CA PRO A 50 -16.79 3.01 -0.27
C PRO A 50 -17.01 3.41 1.20
N LEU A 51 -16.06 4.17 1.75
CA LEU A 51 -16.17 4.89 3.02
C LEU A 51 -15.63 6.31 2.82
N GLY A 52 -16.53 7.25 2.57
CA GLY A 52 -16.16 8.57 2.08
C GLY A 52 -15.38 8.47 0.76
N ASP A 53 -14.20 9.07 0.71
CA ASP A 53 -13.31 9.04 -0.47
C ASP A 53 -12.40 7.80 -0.52
N GLN A 54 -12.54 6.87 0.43
CA GLN A 54 -11.71 5.67 0.54
C GLN A 54 -12.47 4.40 0.14
N VAL A 55 -11.73 3.37 -0.26
CA VAL A 55 -12.27 2.02 -0.43
C VAL A 55 -12.24 1.32 0.92
N ALA A 56 -13.40 0.98 1.48
CA ALA A 56 -13.48 0.20 2.71
C ALA A 56 -13.42 -1.30 2.48
N ARG A 57 -14.02 -1.79 1.37
CA ARG A 57 -14.02 -3.21 1.04
C ARG A 57 -14.13 -3.42 -0.46
N VAL A 58 -13.48 -4.48 -0.93
CA VAL A 58 -13.71 -5.08 -2.25
C VAL A 58 -14.17 -6.53 -2.04
N TYR A 59 -15.12 -7.00 -2.84
CA TYR A 59 -15.65 -8.36 -2.75
C TYR A 59 -16.03 -8.89 -4.15
N GLY A 60 -16.06 -10.21 -4.30
CA GLY A 60 -16.24 -10.89 -5.59
C GLY A 60 -14.97 -11.66 -5.98
N ASN A 61 -14.87 -12.05 -7.25
CA ASN A 61 -13.72 -12.81 -7.75
C ASN A 61 -12.72 -11.88 -8.44
N PHE A 62 -11.56 -11.67 -7.84
CA PHE A 62 -10.51 -10.78 -8.36
C PHE A 62 -9.08 -11.24 -8.09
N SER A 63 -8.89 -12.30 -7.32
CA SER A 63 -7.59 -12.92 -7.10
C SER A 63 -7.77 -14.41 -6.80
N SER A 64 -6.76 -15.20 -7.12
CA SER A 64 -6.74 -16.64 -6.86
C SER A 64 -5.32 -17.13 -6.59
N GLY A 65 -5.20 -18.24 -5.86
CA GLY A 65 -3.94 -18.91 -5.54
C GLY A 65 -4.21 -20.32 -5.04
N ALA A 66 -3.17 -21.16 -4.93
CA ALA A 66 -3.28 -22.51 -4.38
C ALA A 66 -3.56 -22.51 -2.87
N THR A 67 -3.29 -21.39 -2.19
CA THR A 67 -3.59 -21.15 -0.78
C THR A 67 -4.23 -19.78 -0.57
N PRO A 68 -4.95 -19.55 0.55
CA PRO A 68 -5.44 -18.23 0.91
C PRO A 68 -4.33 -17.18 0.93
N SER A 69 -3.17 -17.51 1.52
CA SER A 69 -2.00 -16.63 1.59
C SER A 69 -1.49 -16.24 0.21
N GLU A 70 -1.42 -17.18 -0.73
CA GLU A 70 -0.97 -16.90 -2.10
C GLU A 70 -1.97 -16.00 -2.84
N SER A 71 -3.28 -16.27 -2.71
CA SER A 71 -4.32 -15.42 -3.29
C SER A 71 -4.25 -13.99 -2.74
N ALA A 72 -4.08 -13.85 -1.42
CA ALA A 72 -3.97 -12.56 -0.76
C ALA A 72 -2.70 -11.80 -1.16
N GLN A 73 -1.55 -12.49 -1.23
CA GLN A 73 -0.30 -11.92 -1.68
C GLN A 73 -0.40 -11.41 -3.13
N ARG A 74 -1.02 -12.18 -4.03
CA ARG A 74 -1.25 -11.76 -5.42
C ARG A 74 -2.13 -10.51 -5.49
N PHE A 75 -3.23 -10.48 -4.73
CA PHE A 75 -4.10 -9.29 -4.64
C PHE A 75 -3.32 -8.06 -4.15
N ILE A 76 -2.51 -8.21 -3.10
CA ILE A 76 -1.72 -7.11 -2.56
C ILE A 76 -0.73 -6.59 -3.61
N GLN A 77 -0.02 -7.51 -4.28
CA GLN A 77 0.94 -7.15 -5.33
C GLN A 77 0.29 -6.44 -6.52
N SER A 78 -0.92 -6.85 -6.92
CA SER A 78 -1.58 -6.28 -8.10
C SER A 78 -2.39 -5.01 -7.81
N SER A 79 -2.94 -4.88 -6.60
CA SER A 79 -4.08 -3.96 -6.39
C SER A 79 -3.94 -3.05 -5.18
N ALA A 80 -3.07 -3.34 -4.19
CA ALA A 80 -3.00 -2.54 -2.96
C ALA A 80 -2.63 -1.08 -3.21
N LEU A 81 -1.68 -0.83 -4.13
CA LEU A 81 -1.28 0.53 -4.49
C LEU A 81 -2.41 1.30 -5.17
N ALA A 82 -3.11 0.65 -6.10
CA ALA A 82 -4.20 1.27 -6.86
C ALA A 82 -5.43 1.56 -5.98
N LEU A 83 -5.79 0.63 -5.10
CA LEU A 83 -6.99 0.74 -4.27
C LEU A 83 -6.79 1.57 -3.01
N TYR A 84 -5.64 1.40 -2.35
CA TYR A 84 -5.40 1.94 -1.01
C TYR A 84 -4.24 2.94 -0.97
N GLY A 85 -3.49 3.11 -2.06
CA GLY A 85 -2.30 3.96 -2.08
C GLY A 85 -1.14 3.41 -1.24
N VAL A 86 -1.19 2.14 -0.85
CA VAL A 86 -0.19 1.49 0.00
C VAL A 86 0.71 0.61 -0.86
N GLN A 87 2.02 0.76 -0.72
CA GLN A 87 2.97 -0.10 -1.41
C GLN A 87 2.85 -1.54 -0.89
N PRO A 88 2.89 -2.56 -1.77
CA PRO A 88 2.89 -3.95 -1.33
C PRO A 88 3.98 -4.28 -0.31
N ALA A 89 5.16 -3.68 -0.45
CA ALA A 89 6.29 -3.86 0.46
C ALA A 89 6.06 -3.25 1.87
N ASP A 90 5.11 -2.33 2.00
CA ASP A 90 4.73 -1.72 3.26
C ASP A 90 3.64 -2.52 3.99
N LEU A 91 3.15 -3.64 3.42
CA LEU A 91 2.16 -4.52 4.05
C LEU A 91 2.84 -5.77 4.60
N ALA A 92 3.14 -5.77 5.90
CA ALA A 92 3.74 -6.90 6.57
C ALA A 92 2.68 -7.95 6.96
N PRO A 93 2.93 -9.26 6.80
CA PRO A 93 2.01 -10.33 7.17
C PRO A 93 1.99 -10.53 8.70
N ILE A 94 1.45 -9.53 9.39
CA ILE A 94 1.33 -9.46 10.84
C ILE A 94 -0.12 -9.07 11.12
N GLY A 95 -0.84 -9.89 11.86
CA GLY A 95 -2.20 -9.58 12.23
C GLY A 95 -2.31 -8.66 13.44
N PRO A 96 -3.49 -8.07 13.68
CA PRO A 96 -3.75 -7.12 14.76
C PRO A 96 -3.86 -7.78 16.15
N PHE A 97 -3.45 -9.05 16.28
CA PHE A 97 -3.55 -9.82 17.52
C PHE A 97 -2.24 -9.74 18.30
N GLU A 98 -2.29 -9.95 19.61
CA GLU A 98 -1.14 -9.85 20.50
C GLU A 98 0.05 -10.73 20.07
N SER A 99 -0.24 -11.92 19.53
CA SER A 99 0.76 -12.87 19.01
C SER A 99 1.22 -12.58 17.58
N GLY A 100 0.60 -11.62 16.87
CA GLY A 100 0.90 -11.30 15.48
C GLY A 100 0.42 -12.33 14.45
N GLU A 101 -0.38 -13.32 14.85
CA GLU A 101 -0.99 -14.31 13.94
C GLU A 101 -1.67 -13.60 12.77
N HIS A 102 -1.36 -13.99 11.54
CA HIS A 102 -1.91 -13.35 10.34
C HIS A 102 -2.74 -14.29 9.47
N LEU A 103 -2.88 -15.57 9.84
CA LEU A 103 -3.74 -16.53 9.18
C LEU A 103 -4.73 -17.09 10.18
N VAL A 104 -5.93 -16.53 10.19
CA VAL A 104 -6.95 -16.84 11.19
C VAL A 104 -8.11 -17.54 10.54
N GLN A 105 -8.55 -18.66 11.10
CA GLN A 105 -9.78 -19.31 10.66
C GLN A 105 -10.99 -18.55 11.21
N ILE A 106 -11.89 -18.11 10.32
CA ILE A 106 -13.04 -17.28 10.68
C ILE A 106 -14.34 -17.87 10.15
N MET A 107 -15.44 -17.50 10.80
CA MET A 107 -16.79 -18.01 10.54
C MET A 107 -16.89 -19.54 10.68
N PRO A 108 -17.04 -20.05 11.91
CA PRO A 108 -17.22 -21.48 12.16
C PRO A 108 -18.38 -22.06 11.34
N ASP A 109 -18.15 -23.21 10.73
CA ASP A 109 -19.19 -23.96 10.04
C ASP A 109 -19.79 -25.00 10.99
N ARG A 110 -21.09 -24.85 11.28
CA ARG A 110 -21.80 -25.76 12.19
C ARG A 110 -22.28 -27.04 11.50
N GLU A 111 -22.35 -27.06 10.18
CA GLU A 111 -22.89 -28.21 9.42
C GLU A 111 -21.82 -29.27 9.21
N VAL A 112 -20.62 -28.85 8.81
CA VAL A 112 -19.50 -29.76 8.49
C VAL A 112 -18.38 -29.75 9.52
N GLY A 113 -18.43 -28.83 10.50
CA GLY A 113 -17.31 -28.53 11.38
C GLY A 113 -16.22 -27.71 10.67
N GLY A 114 -15.33 -27.09 11.44
CA GLY A 114 -14.29 -26.22 10.88
C GLY A 114 -14.77 -24.80 10.61
N PHE A 115 -14.25 -24.16 9.56
CA PHE A 115 -14.42 -22.74 9.29
C PHE A 115 -14.63 -22.48 7.80
N LYS A 116 -15.46 -21.47 7.48
CA LYS A 116 -15.82 -21.13 6.10
C LYS A 116 -14.75 -20.32 5.39
N PHE A 117 -13.97 -19.53 6.14
CA PHE A 117 -12.96 -18.66 5.56
C PHE A 117 -11.67 -18.69 6.36
N THR A 118 -10.57 -18.41 5.67
CA THR A 118 -9.29 -18.07 6.28
C THR A 118 -9.05 -16.59 6.04
N GLY A 119 -9.00 -15.80 7.10
CA GLY A 119 -8.63 -14.39 7.04
C GLY A 119 -7.11 -14.24 6.96
N VAL A 120 -6.63 -13.53 5.95
CA VAL A 120 -5.21 -13.21 5.79
C VAL A 120 -4.99 -11.74 6.16
N TYR A 121 -4.33 -11.51 7.29
CA TYR A 121 -4.12 -10.16 7.84
C TYR A 121 -2.77 -9.58 7.45
N TYR A 122 -2.75 -8.27 7.23
CA TYR A 122 -1.55 -7.49 7.01
C TYR A 122 -1.62 -6.21 7.83
N SER A 123 -0.47 -5.81 8.38
CA SER A 123 -0.30 -4.53 9.06
C SER A 123 0.59 -3.63 8.21
N GLN A 124 0.19 -2.38 8.02
CA GLN A 124 1.03 -1.43 7.31
C GLN A 124 2.24 -1.01 8.17
N GLN A 125 3.42 -0.96 7.56
CA GLN A 125 4.64 -0.44 8.13
C GLN A 125 5.32 0.49 7.13
N VAL A 126 5.86 1.62 7.60
CA VAL A 126 6.68 2.51 6.78
C VAL A 126 8.07 2.53 7.37
N ARG A 127 9.07 2.03 6.62
CA ARG A 127 10.45 1.91 7.09
C ARG A 127 10.57 1.14 8.42
N GLY A 128 9.76 0.09 8.58
CA GLY A 128 9.70 -0.75 9.78
C GLY A 128 8.93 -0.14 10.96
N VAL A 129 8.34 1.04 10.81
CA VAL A 129 7.49 1.65 11.83
C VAL A 129 6.03 1.29 11.57
N PRO A 130 5.34 0.61 12.50
CA PRO A 130 3.91 0.29 12.35
C PRO A 130 3.07 1.55 12.23
N VAL A 131 2.19 1.58 11.24
CA VAL A 131 1.18 2.63 11.12
C VAL A 131 0.02 2.29 12.05
N TYR A 132 -0.45 3.26 12.83
CA TYR A 132 -1.49 3.01 13.83
C TYR A 132 -2.83 2.73 13.16
N LYS A 133 -3.52 1.67 13.60
CA LYS A 133 -4.85 1.25 13.11
C LYS A 133 -4.94 0.94 11.61
N SER A 134 -3.82 0.67 10.95
CA SER A 134 -3.78 0.28 9.54
C SER A 134 -3.63 -1.24 9.40
N ASN A 135 -4.76 -1.93 9.33
CA ASN A 135 -4.80 -3.36 9.04
C ASN A 135 -5.59 -3.60 7.76
N LEU A 136 -5.11 -4.53 6.94
CA LEU A 136 -5.82 -5.06 5.79
C LEU A 136 -6.14 -6.53 6.07
N LEU A 137 -7.42 -6.89 6.00
CA LEU A 137 -7.89 -8.26 5.99
C LEU A 137 -8.26 -8.62 4.56
N VAL A 138 -7.66 -9.68 4.03
CA VAL A 138 -8.02 -10.28 2.75
C VAL A 138 -8.76 -11.60 2.99
#